data_AF-A0A6C1CCJ7-F1
#
_entry.id   AF-A0A6C1CCJ7-F1
#
_cell.length_a   1.000
_cell.length_b   1.000
_cell.length_c   1.000
_cell.angle_alpha   90.00
_cell.angle_beta   90.00
_cell.angle_gamma   90.00
#
_symmetry.space_group_name_H-M   'P 1'
#
loop_
_entity.id
_entity.type
_entity.pdbx_description
1 polymer ?
#
loop_
_entity_poly.entity_id
_entity_poly.type
_entity_poly.pdbx_seq_one_letter_code
_entity_poly.pdbx_strand_id
1 'polypeptide(L)'
;MTGPDLPPTTEPMTADALLSRWPTGAQKAELFHGVLVFTGDFDARDLDTAQRTYPGRRPVLNADDGLEVHPAGPGVPTPLGG
;
A
#
# COMPACT_ATOMS: atom_id res chain seq x y z
N MET A 1 1.03 2.85 -12.34
CA MET A 1 0.43 1.80 -13.23
C MET A 1 0.03 0.60 -12.38
N THR A 2 -1.13 -0.02 -12.62
CA THR A 2 -1.56 -1.23 -11.90
C THR A 2 -0.60 -2.41 -12.17
N GLY A 3 0.16 -2.84 -11.15
CA GLY A 3 1.09 -3.98 -11.26
C GLY A 3 0.40 -5.28 -11.69
N PRO A 4 1.14 -6.27 -12.23
CA PRO A 4 0.58 -7.54 -12.70
C PRO A 4 -0.12 -8.29 -11.56
N ASP A 5 -1.20 -9.00 -11.88
CA ASP A 5 -1.84 -9.92 -10.93
C ASP A 5 -0.83 -10.95 -10.41
N LEU A 6 -1.10 -11.47 -9.21
CA LEU A 6 -0.35 -12.62 -8.72
C LEU A 6 -0.55 -13.80 -9.67
N PRO A 7 0.51 -14.60 -9.94
CA PRO A 7 0.36 -15.76 -10.77
C PRO A 7 -0.64 -16.75 -10.13
N PRO A 8 -1.29 -17.61 -10.94
CA PRO A 8 -2.11 -18.70 -10.42
C PRO A 8 -1.32 -19.56 -9.43
N THR A 9 -2.01 -20.19 -8.48
CA THR A 9 -1.36 -21.03 -7.45
C THR A 9 -0.57 -22.22 -8.01
N THR A 10 -0.80 -22.58 -9.27
CA THR A 10 -0.09 -23.65 -9.99
C THR A 10 1.21 -23.18 -10.65
N GLU A 11 1.49 -21.89 -10.64
CA GLU A 11 2.67 -21.28 -11.28
C GLU A 11 3.59 -20.63 -10.24
N PRO A 12 4.91 -20.59 -10.48
CA PRO A 12 5.84 -19.91 -9.58
C PRO A 12 5.56 -18.41 -9.48
N MET A 13 5.82 -17.83 -8.30
CA MET A 13 5.88 -16.38 -8.12
C MET A 13 6.96 -15.77 -9.03
N THR A 14 6.65 -14.67 -9.72
CA THR A 14 7.63 -13.92 -10.48
C THR A 14 8.19 -12.76 -9.66
N ALA A 15 9.42 -12.33 -9.96
CA ALA A 15 10.01 -11.16 -9.32
C ALA A 15 9.16 -9.90 -9.58
N ASP A 16 8.66 -9.73 -10.80
CA ASP A 16 7.82 -8.58 -11.16
C ASP A 16 6.50 -8.56 -10.37
N ALA A 17 5.83 -9.72 -10.22
CA ALA A 17 4.60 -9.80 -9.42
C ALA A 17 4.86 -9.53 -7.94
N LEU A 18 6.00 -9.98 -7.40
CA LEU A 18 6.36 -9.73 -6.01
C LEU A 18 6.75 -8.26 -5.77
N LEU A 19 7.58 -7.69 -6.64
CA LEU A 19 8.09 -6.32 -6.54
C LEU A 19 7.05 -5.27 -6.93
N SER A 20 5.93 -5.65 -7.54
CA SER A 20 4.80 -4.75 -7.80
C SER A 20 3.74 -4.77 -6.70
N ARG A 21 4.02 -5.41 -5.56
CA ARG A 21 3.06 -5.56 -4.45
C ARG A 21 3.56 -4.96 -3.16
N TRP A 22 2.66 -4.34 -2.43
CA TRP A 22 2.94 -3.89 -1.08
C TRP A 22 3.24 -5.09 -0.15
N PRO A 23 4.24 -4.99 0.76
CA PRO A 23 5.11 -3.85 0.98
C PRO A 23 6.38 -3.85 0.11
N THR A 24 6.67 -4.94 -0.60
CA THR A 24 7.94 -5.15 -1.30
C THR A 24 8.19 -4.12 -2.41
N GLY A 25 7.14 -3.67 -3.10
CA GLY A 25 7.21 -2.64 -4.13
C GLY A 25 7.38 -1.21 -3.62
N ALA A 26 7.51 -1.01 -2.30
CA ALA A 26 7.81 0.30 -1.76
C ALA A 26 9.22 0.75 -2.17
N GLN A 27 9.29 1.85 -2.90
CA GLN A 27 10.52 2.53 -3.27
C GLN A 27 11.11 3.28 -2.06
N LYS A 28 10.23 3.74 -1.16
CA LYS A 28 10.58 4.44 0.09
C LYS A 28 9.51 4.18 1.15
N ALA A 29 9.92 4.09 2.41
CA ALA A 29 9.02 4.03 3.55
C ALA A 29 9.43 5.07 4.61
N GLU A 30 8.50 5.90 5.05
CA GLU A 30 8.72 7.00 5.99
C GLU A 30 7.67 7.00 7.11
N LEU A 31 8.01 7.63 8.23
CA LEU A 31 7.05 7.94 9.31
C LEU A 31 6.94 9.45 9.45
N PHE A 32 5.81 10.02 9.02
CA PHE A 32 5.56 11.46 9.06
C PHE A 32 4.36 11.76 9.95
N HIS A 33 4.56 12.52 11.04
CA HIS A 33 3.51 12.83 12.03
C HIS A 33 2.68 11.61 12.51
N GLY A 34 3.30 10.44 12.62
CA GLY A 34 2.62 9.21 13.07
C GLY A 34 1.92 8.41 11.96
N VAL A 35 2.00 8.87 10.72
CA VAL A 35 1.52 8.19 9.51
C VAL A 35 2.68 7.45 8.84
N LEU A 36 2.50 6.16 8.55
CA LEU A 36 3.47 5.43 7.71
C LEU A 36 3.18 5.75 6.25
N VAL A 37 4.16 6.25 5.52
CA VAL A 37 4.03 6.63 4.11
C VAL A 37 4.92 5.70 3.28
N PHE A 38 4.32 4.96 2.36
CA PHE A 38 5.00 4.11 1.39
C PHE A 38 4.89 4.74 0.01
N THR A 39 6.03 5.12 -0.56
CA THR A 39 6.13 5.58 -1.95
C THR A 39 6.27 4.36 -2.86
N GLY A 40 5.45 4.28 -3.91
CA GLY A 40 5.42 3.20 -4.90
C GLY A 40 4.22 3.36 -5.82
N ASP A 41 4.01 2.39 -6.71
CA ASP A 41 2.83 2.31 -7.59
C ASP A 41 1.82 1.32 -6.98
N PHE A 42 1.06 1.75 -5.98
CA PHE A 42 0.12 0.89 -5.26
C PHE A 42 -1.32 1.04 -5.75
N ASP A 43 -2.07 -0.04 -5.65
CA ASP A 43 -3.47 -0.10 -6.07
C ASP A 43 -4.41 -0.64 -4.97
N ALA A 44 -5.68 -0.82 -5.30
CA ALA A 44 -6.70 -1.25 -4.36
C ALA A 44 -6.40 -2.62 -3.70
N ARG A 45 -5.64 -3.51 -4.35
CA ARG A 45 -5.24 -4.81 -3.79
C ARG A 45 -4.21 -4.64 -2.69
N ASP A 46 -3.30 -3.70 -2.87
CA ASP A 46 -2.31 -3.31 -1.87
C ASP A 46 -2.99 -2.64 -0.68
N LEU A 47 -3.99 -1.79 -0.95
CA LEU A 47 -4.82 -1.16 0.07
C LEU A 47 -5.57 -2.19 0.94
N ASP A 48 -6.24 -3.18 0.32
CA ASP A 48 -6.93 -4.26 1.06
C ASP A 48 -5.94 -5.08 1.91
N THR A 49 -4.75 -5.37 1.37
CA THR A 49 -3.69 -6.07 2.10
C THR A 49 -3.20 -5.25 3.31
N ALA A 50 -3.00 -3.94 3.14
CA ALA A 50 -2.60 -3.05 4.21
C ALA A 50 -3.69 -2.94 5.30
N GLN A 51 -4.97 -2.91 4.91
CA GLN A 51 -6.11 -2.89 5.86
C GLN A 51 -6.11 -4.13 6.76
N ARG A 52 -5.80 -5.30 6.21
CA ARG A 52 -5.68 -6.55 6.97
C ARG A 52 -4.43 -6.57 7.85
N THR A 53 -3.34 -5.97 7.38
CA THR A 53 -2.06 -5.96 8.09
C THR A 53 -2.05 -5.00 9.29
N TYR A 54 -2.79 -3.89 9.19
CA TYR A 54 -2.83 -2.85 10.23
C TYR A 54 -4.22 -2.70 10.84
N PRO A 55 -4.68 -3.66 11.66
CA PRO A 55 -5.99 -3.59 12.29
C PRO A 55 -6.11 -2.32 13.17
N GLY A 56 -7.24 -1.61 13.03
CA GLY A 56 -7.52 -0.37 13.76
C GLY A 56 -6.80 0.88 13.23
N ARG A 57 -5.90 0.73 12.24
CA ARG A 57 -5.35 1.86 11.48
C ARG A 57 -6.26 2.16 10.29
N ARG A 58 -5.96 3.26 9.61
CA ARG A 58 -6.73 3.70 8.43
C ARG A 58 -5.80 3.83 7.21
N PRO A 59 -5.53 2.73 6.49
CA PRO A 59 -4.80 2.80 5.23
C PRO A 59 -5.59 3.52 4.14
N VAL A 60 -4.92 4.31 3.30
CA VAL A 60 -5.46 4.97 2.10
C VAL A 60 -4.41 5.04 0.99
N LEU A 61 -4.88 5.14 -0.26
CA LEU A 61 -4.03 5.54 -1.39
C LEU A 61 -4.02 7.07 -1.48
N ASN A 62 -2.85 7.65 -1.75
CA ASN A 62 -2.71 9.08 -2.01
C ASN A 62 -2.79 9.38 -3.52
N ALA A 63 -2.62 10.65 -3.90
CA ALA A 63 -2.78 11.09 -5.28
C ALA A 63 -1.68 10.60 -6.24
N ASP A 64 -0.54 10.15 -5.70
CA ASP A 64 0.62 9.70 -6.46
C ASP A 64 0.76 8.17 -6.45
N ASP A 65 -0.36 7.45 -6.30
CA ASP A 65 -0.42 5.99 -6.15
C ASP A 65 0.39 5.45 -4.93
N GLY A 66 0.78 6.31 -3.99
CA GLY A 66 1.41 5.93 -2.73
C GLY A 66 0.41 5.39 -1.71
N LEU A 67 0.89 4.63 -0.72
CA LEU A 67 0.06 4.08 0.36
C LEU A 67 0.40 4.74 1.69
N GLU A 68 -0.60 5.28 2.37
CA GLU A 68 -0.45 5.87 3.69
C GLU A 68 -1.23 5.09 4.74
N VAL A 69 -0.63 4.79 5.89
CA VAL A 69 -1.28 4.12 7.02
C VAL A 69 -1.43 5.10 8.18
N HIS A 70 -2.63 5.66 8.30
CA HIS A 70 -2.94 6.66 9.32
C HIS A 70 -3.24 6.03 10.69
N PRO A 71 -2.99 6.76 11.80
CA PRO A 71 -3.47 6.38 13.14
C PRO A 71 -4.98 6.12 13.16
N ALA A 72 -5.49 5.44 14.19
CA ALA A 72 -6.93 5.28 14.41
C ALA A 72 -7.64 6.63 14.51
N GLY A 73 -8.91 6.68 14.12
CA GLY A 73 -9.74 7.89 14.22
C GLY A 73 -11.03 7.79 13.42
N PRO A 74 -11.91 8.80 13.50
CA PRO A 74 -13.16 8.81 12.76
C PRO A 74 -12.94 9.06 11.26
N GLY A 75 -13.85 8.56 10.43
CA GLY A 75 -13.93 8.87 9.00
C GLY A 75 -12.77 8.32 8.15
N VAL A 76 -12.83 8.64 6.86
CA VAL A 76 -11.73 8.38 5.92
C VAL A 76 -10.62 9.39 6.17
N PRO A 77 -9.37 8.96 6.38
CA PRO A 77 -8.28 9.90 6.63
C PRO A 77 -7.99 10.72 5.37
N THR A 78 -7.60 11.98 5.57
CA THR A 78 -7.11 12.83 4.49
C THR A 78 -5.65 12.45 4.20
N PRO A 79 -5.31 12.07 2.96
CA PRO A 79 -3.91 11.82 2.59
C PRO A 79 -3.05 13.06 2.88
N LEU A 80 -1.77 12.84 3.22
CA LEU A 80 -0.84 13.92 3.61
C LEU A 80 -0.48 14.88 2.44
N GLY A 81 -0.96 14.61 1.24
CA GLY A 81 -0.73 15.39 0.02
C GLY A 81 0.51 14.91 -0.75
N GLY A 82 0.43 14.98 -2.08
CA GLY A 82 1.56 14.87 -3.00
C GLY A 82 2.14 16.23 -3.33
#